data_AF-A0A7V3L448-F1
#
_entry.id   AF-A0A7V3L448-F1
#
_cell.length_a   1.000
_cell.length_b   1.000
_cell.length_c   1.000
_cell.angle_alpha   90.00
_cell.angle_beta   90.00
_cell.angle_gamma   90.00
#
_symmetry.space_group_name_H-M   'P 1'
#
loop_
_entity.id
_entity.type
_entity.pdbx_description
1 polymer ?
#
loop_
_entity_poly.entity_id
_entity_poly.type
_entity_poly.pdbx_seq_one_letter_code
_entity_poly.pdbx_strand_id
1 'polypeptide(L)'
;MVLGADRIECGTQGLAQLRLEKPIATARGDRLILRLYSPMELMGSGQVLVPNAQKHRRMDSMVIDQLKQIAAGSPQEIVLKAVSDSLFGLSFGDIVKKAGLSENQTTDVLERLTASGQLKMADGKYWSSATYESLASQVKSILRDYHEANPMRSGAPKELLKSRIARSADQKDFQSLLTLMSREGEIVVTDQVIRLPDHSPKLTKEQATLAKEIENLYTSNRAQPPLASDIEQQYGTLGRRMLELLVEQGVLVKIAPEMLFHRDVLREIESVIIDYLKEHGQATVAEIRDLVGSSRKYVVPLLEYLDSKRITRRKGDQRVLAKG
;
A
#
# COMPACT_ATOMS: atom_id res chain seq x y z
N MET A 1 41.13 9.81 -23.14
CA MET A 1 40.90 8.55 -23.90
C MET A 1 39.56 8.65 -24.61
N VAL A 2 39.51 8.43 -25.92
CA VAL A 2 38.24 8.37 -26.67
C VAL A 2 37.62 6.98 -26.52
N LEU A 3 36.32 6.91 -26.21
CA LEU A 3 35.56 5.68 -26.05
C LEU A 3 34.78 5.36 -27.32
N GLY A 4 34.82 4.10 -27.77
CA GLY A 4 34.09 3.63 -28.96
C GLY A 4 34.64 4.07 -30.33
N ALA A 5 35.71 4.85 -30.37
CA ALA A 5 36.37 5.27 -31.60
C ALA A 5 37.87 5.50 -31.41
N ASP A 6 38.59 5.61 -32.52
CA ASP A 6 40.03 5.90 -32.47
C ASP A 6 40.34 7.35 -32.16
N ARG A 7 39.57 8.25 -32.76
CA ARG A 7 39.65 9.70 -32.61
C ARG A 7 38.25 10.30 -32.75
N ILE A 8 38.09 11.55 -32.32
CA ILE A 8 36.88 12.35 -32.59
C ILE A 8 37.25 13.31 -33.72
N GLU A 9 36.58 13.19 -34.86
CA GLU A 9 36.86 14.02 -36.03
C GLU A 9 36.36 15.45 -35.81
N CYS A 10 36.98 16.42 -36.48
CA CYS A 10 36.59 17.82 -36.40
C CYS A 10 35.11 17.99 -36.80
N GLY A 11 34.35 18.72 -35.99
CA GLY A 11 32.91 18.93 -36.21
C GLY A 11 32.00 17.78 -35.77
N THR A 12 32.56 16.69 -35.24
CA THR A 12 31.77 15.56 -34.72
C THR A 12 31.73 15.53 -33.19
N GLN A 13 30.77 14.79 -32.65
CA GLN A 13 30.65 14.55 -31.21
C GLN A 13 31.09 13.12 -30.89
N GLY A 14 31.69 12.93 -29.71
CA GLY A 14 32.12 11.62 -29.25
C GLY A 14 32.28 11.57 -27.73
N LEU A 15 32.33 10.35 -27.19
CA LEU A 15 32.54 10.12 -25.77
C LEU A 15 34.03 10.09 -25.46
N ALA A 16 34.44 10.84 -24.43
CA ALA A 16 35.81 10.87 -23.96
C ALA A 16 35.87 10.74 -22.45
N GLN A 17 36.82 9.95 -21.96
CA GLN A 17 37.18 9.89 -20.55
C GLN A 17 38.46 10.70 -20.33
N LEU A 18 38.37 11.70 -19.45
CA LEU A 18 39.47 12.59 -19.08
C LEU A 18 40.05 12.14 -17.73
N ARG A 19 41.37 11.99 -17.67
CA ARG A 19 42.12 11.82 -16.43
C ARG A 19 42.88 13.11 -16.17
N LEU A 20 42.56 13.76 -15.07
CA LEU A 20 43.14 15.07 -14.74
C LEU A 20 44.37 14.89 -13.85
N GLU A 21 45.31 15.82 -13.94
CA GLU A 21 46.52 15.85 -13.09
C GLU A 21 46.20 16.23 -11.65
N LYS A 22 45.15 17.04 -11.45
CA LYS A 22 44.66 17.49 -10.15
C LYS A 22 43.16 17.24 -10.03
N PRO A 23 42.66 16.89 -8.83
CA PRO A 23 41.22 16.83 -8.57
C PRO A 23 40.57 18.20 -8.81
N ILE A 24 39.38 18.18 -9.39
CA ILE A 24 38.52 19.35 -9.55
C ILE A 24 37.11 18.99 -9.09
N ALA A 25 36.34 19.99 -8.64
CA ALA A 25 34.92 19.83 -8.37
C ALA A 25 34.13 20.09 -9.65
N THR A 26 33.39 19.07 -10.12
CA THR A 26 32.51 19.17 -11.29
C THR A 26 31.24 18.39 -11.04
N ALA A 27 30.13 18.89 -11.57
CA ALA A 27 28.86 18.19 -11.64
C ALA A 27 28.55 17.71 -13.07
N ARG A 28 27.65 16.73 -13.19
CA ARG A 28 27.08 16.39 -14.50
C ARG A 28 26.40 17.62 -15.09
N GLY A 29 26.64 17.87 -16.36
CA GLY A 29 26.08 19.00 -17.10
C GLY A 29 27.04 20.19 -17.23
N ASP A 30 28.10 20.23 -16.41
CA ASP A 30 29.11 21.29 -16.47
C ASP A 30 29.78 21.33 -17.84
N ARG A 31 29.94 22.53 -18.37
CA ARG A 31 30.61 22.75 -19.66
C ARG A 31 32.10 22.91 -19.45
N LEU A 32 32.88 22.26 -20.29
CA LEU A 32 34.33 22.33 -20.28
C LEU A 32 34.87 22.67 -21.66
N ILE A 33 36.05 23.29 -21.67
CA ILE A 33 36.78 23.65 -22.88
C ILE A 33 38.13 22.92 -22.85
N LEU A 34 38.47 22.24 -23.94
CA LEU A 34 39.75 21.57 -24.11
C LEU A 34 40.66 22.45 -24.96
N ARG A 35 41.85 22.76 -24.44
CA ARG A 35 42.86 23.58 -25.12
C ARG A 35 44.20 22.87 -25.16
N LEU A 36 44.96 23.10 -26.22
CA LEU A 36 46.38 22.74 -26.28
C LEU A 36 47.18 23.68 -25.35
N TYR A 37 48.21 23.12 -24.72
CA TYR A 37 49.11 23.90 -23.86
C TYR A 37 49.99 24.86 -24.67
N SER A 38 50.47 24.43 -25.84
CA SER A 38 51.25 25.26 -26.76
C SER A 38 51.27 24.63 -28.17
N PRO A 39 50.93 25.37 -29.24
CA PRO A 39 50.31 26.70 -29.20
C PRO A 39 48.95 26.66 -28.49
N MET A 40 48.52 27.80 -27.93
CA MET A 40 47.28 27.89 -27.17
C MET A 40 46.07 27.87 -28.10
N GLU A 41 45.65 26.67 -28.51
CA GLU A 41 44.56 26.47 -29.46
C GLU A 41 43.38 25.74 -28.83
N LEU A 42 42.17 26.11 -29.24
CA LEU A 42 40.94 25.43 -28.84
C LEU A 42 40.82 24.10 -29.59
N MET A 43 40.92 22.99 -28.86
CA MET A 43 40.72 21.65 -29.43
C MET A 43 39.23 21.31 -29.54
N GLY A 44 38.42 21.82 -28.61
CA GLY A 44 36.99 21.59 -28.59
C GLY A 44 36.35 21.92 -27.25
N SER A 45 35.07 21.61 -27.14
CA SER A 45 34.28 21.76 -25.91
C SER A 45 33.61 20.44 -25.56
N GLY A 46 33.26 20.27 -24.29
CA GLY A 46 32.53 19.11 -23.83
C GLY A 46 31.56 19.43 -22.71
N GLN A 47 30.78 18.43 -22.35
CA GLN A 47 29.92 18.46 -21.18
C GLN A 47 30.29 17.28 -20.28
N VAL A 48 30.34 17.51 -18.97
CA VAL A 48 30.58 16.44 -18.00
C VAL A 48 29.35 15.52 -17.97
N LEU A 49 29.51 14.26 -18.37
CA LEU A 49 28.44 13.27 -18.30
C LEU A 49 28.40 12.54 -16.95
N VAL A 50 29.56 12.07 -16.48
CA VAL A 50 29.70 11.35 -15.21
C VAL A 50 30.91 11.90 -14.45
N PRO A 51 30.72 12.65 -13.36
CA PRO A 51 31.82 13.07 -12.51
C PRO A 51 32.41 11.86 -11.77
N ASN A 52 33.73 11.87 -11.53
CA ASN A 52 34.44 10.78 -10.82
C ASN A 52 34.21 9.37 -11.42
N ALA A 53 34.20 9.27 -12.75
CA ALA A 53 33.98 7.99 -13.44
C ALA A 53 35.12 6.98 -13.18
N GLN A 54 34.76 5.71 -12.98
CA GLN A 54 35.73 4.61 -12.94
C GLN A 54 36.40 4.42 -14.30
N LYS A 55 37.59 3.80 -14.33
CA LYS A 55 38.32 3.54 -15.59
C LYS A 55 37.52 2.58 -16.47
N HIS A 56 37.12 3.03 -17.66
CA HIS A 56 36.40 2.19 -18.62
C HIS A 56 37.36 1.53 -19.63
N ARG A 57 36.93 0.40 -20.19
CA ARG A 57 37.60 -0.20 -21.36
C ARG A 57 37.14 0.53 -22.62
N ARG A 58 38.07 0.77 -23.54
CA ARG A 58 37.87 1.64 -24.70
C ARG A 58 36.72 1.19 -25.62
N MET A 59 36.57 -0.12 -25.81
CA MET A 59 35.63 -0.75 -26.77
C MET A 59 34.51 -1.53 -26.06
N ASP A 60 34.18 -1.18 -24.82
CA ASP A 60 33.10 -1.83 -24.08
C ASP A 60 31.74 -1.30 -24.55
N SER A 61 31.06 -2.10 -25.38
CA SER A 61 29.78 -1.72 -26.00
C SER A 61 28.71 -1.40 -24.96
N MET A 62 28.64 -2.18 -23.87
CA MET A 62 27.64 -1.99 -22.82
C MET A 62 27.80 -0.63 -22.13
N VAL A 63 29.05 -0.26 -21.80
CA VAL A 63 29.36 1.04 -21.18
C VAL A 63 29.12 2.19 -22.16
N ILE A 64 29.48 2.03 -23.43
CA ILE A 64 29.28 3.05 -24.46
C ILE A 64 27.80 3.34 -24.65
N ASP A 65 26.96 2.31 -24.74
CA ASP A 65 25.52 2.47 -24.93
C ASP A 65 24.86 3.13 -23.71
N GLN A 66 25.30 2.77 -22.49
CA GLN A 66 24.87 3.46 -21.27
C GLN A 66 25.26 4.95 -21.30
N LEU A 67 26.50 5.29 -21.65
CA LEU A 67 26.96 6.67 -21.71
C LEU A 67 26.26 7.48 -22.81
N LYS A 68 25.93 6.86 -23.95
CA LYS A 68 25.12 7.49 -24.99
C LYS A 68 23.71 7.79 -24.49
N GLN A 69 23.10 6.89 -23.74
CA GLN A 69 21.79 7.15 -23.10
C GLN A 69 21.88 8.28 -22.07
N ILE A 70 22.97 8.33 -21.29
CA ILE A 70 23.23 9.43 -20.34
C ILE A 70 23.45 10.76 -21.07
N ALA A 71 24.12 10.74 -22.23
CA ALA A 71 24.36 11.92 -23.05
C ALA A 71 23.09 12.42 -23.76
N ALA A 72 22.22 11.50 -24.18
CA ALA A 72 21.00 11.81 -24.92
C ALA A 72 19.82 12.22 -24.03
N GLY A 73 19.74 11.70 -22.79
CA GLY A 73 18.58 11.89 -21.92
C GLY A 73 18.79 12.88 -20.78
N SER A 74 17.75 13.65 -20.47
CA SER A 74 17.70 14.43 -19.24
C SER A 74 17.81 13.50 -18.00
N PRO A 75 18.34 13.94 -16.85
CA PRO A 75 18.34 13.14 -15.62
C PRO A 75 16.96 12.55 -15.28
N GLN A 76 15.90 13.30 -15.60
CA GLN A 76 14.51 12.90 -15.49
C GLN A 76 14.17 11.70 -16.37
N GLU A 77 14.51 11.73 -17.65
CA GLU A 77 14.25 10.62 -18.59
C GLU A 77 14.99 9.34 -18.18
N ILE A 78 16.21 9.46 -17.68
CA ILE A 78 17.00 8.30 -17.24
C ILE A 78 16.35 7.65 -16.02
N VAL A 79 15.95 8.43 -15.02
CA VAL A 79 15.24 7.92 -13.84
C VAL A 79 13.90 7.32 -14.24
N LEU A 80 13.13 7.98 -15.10
CA LEU A 80 11.82 7.52 -15.53
C LEU A 80 11.93 6.21 -16.33
N LYS A 81 12.93 6.08 -17.20
CA LYS A 81 13.25 4.82 -17.90
C LYS A 81 13.66 3.72 -16.92
N ALA A 82 14.59 4.00 -16.01
CA ALA A 82 15.07 3.03 -15.03
C ALA A 82 13.94 2.46 -14.16
N VAL A 83 13.00 3.32 -13.77
CA VAL A 83 11.81 2.91 -12.99
C VAL A 83 10.78 2.19 -13.86
N SER A 84 10.57 2.62 -15.11
CA SER A 84 9.59 2.01 -16.01
C SER A 84 9.94 0.56 -16.38
N ASP A 85 11.22 0.21 -16.41
CA ASP A 85 11.70 -1.16 -16.62
C ASP A 85 11.41 -2.10 -15.43
N SER A 86 10.92 -1.58 -14.29
CA SER A 86 10.56 -2.36 -13.11
C SER A 86 9.05 -2.39 -12.87
N LEU A 87 8.45 -3.59 -12.88
CA LEU A 87 7.03 -3.79 -12.56
C LEU A 87 6.70 -3.58 -11.08
N PHE A 88 7.64 -3.89 -10.17
CA PHE A 88 7.43 -3.83 -8.71
C PHE A 88 8.10 -2.62 -8.06
N GLY A 89 8.36 -1.60 -8.87
CA GLY A 89 9.01 -0.37 -8.47
C GLY A 89 10.48 -0.59 -8.10
N LEU A 90 11.17 0.50 -7.81
CA LEU A 90 12.58 0.47 -7.40
C LEU A 90 12.77 1.26 -6.11
N SER A 91 13.69 0.80 -5.27
CA SER A 91 14.14 1.58 -4.13
C SER A 91 15.00 2.76 -4.60
N PHE A 92 15.13 3.79 -3.75
CA PHE A 92 16.03 4.91 -4.02
C PHE A 92 17.46 4.45 -4.39
N GLY A 93 18.02 3.50 -3.64
CA GLY A 93 19.37 2.99 -3.88
C GLY A 93 19.51 2.26 -5.23
N ASP A 94 18.47 1.54 -5.65
CA ASP A 94 18.46 0.88 -6.96
C ASP A 94 18.34 1.88 -8.11
N ILE A 95 17.60 2.98 -7.90
CA ILE A 95 17.50 4.08 -8.87
C ILE A 95 18.85 4.78 -9.01
N VAL A 96 19.52 5.11 -7.89
CA VAL A 96 20.87 5.70 -7.91
C VAL A 96 21.83 4.82 -8.72
N LYS A 97 21.84 3.51 -8.47
CA LYS A 97 22.70 2.55 -9.17
C LYS A 97 22.36 2.43 -10.66
N LYS A 98 21.08 2.31 -11.01
CA LYS A 98 20.64 2.14 -12.41
C LYS A 98 20.74 3.42 -13.24
N ALA A 99 20.44 4.57 -12.63
CA ALA A 99 20.49 5.86 -13.31
C ALA A 99 21.92 6.44 -13.39
N GLY A 100 22.85 5.94 -12.56
CA GLY A 100 24.23 6.43 -12.51
C GLY A 100 24.32 7.90 -12.07
N LEU A 101 23.35 8.36 -11.30
CA LEU A 101 23.26 9.72 -10.77
C LEU A 101 23.81 9.79 -9.34
N SER A 102 24.23 10.98 -8.90
CA SER A 102 24.50 11.20 -7.47
C SER A 102 23.21 11.11 -6.65
N GLU A 103 23.33 10.86 -5.34
CA GLU A 103 22.16 10.81 -4.45
C GLU A 103 21.36 12.12 -4.49
N ASN A 104 22.03 13.27 -4.37
CA ASN A 104 21.37 14.59 -4.42
C ASN A 104 20.61 14.80 -5.74
N GLN A 105 21.22 14.48 -6.88
CA GLN A 105 20.55 14.62 -8.18
C GLN A 105 19.38 13.66 -8.32
N THR A 106 19.49 12.45 -7.78
CA THR A 106 18.39 11.48 -7.78
C THR A 106 17.22 12.01 -6.95
N THR A 107 17.49 12.56 -5.76
CA THR A 107 16.47 13.17 -4.90
C THR A 107 15.74 14.30 -5.63
N ASP A 108 16.46 15.27 -6.19
CA ASP A 108 15.88 16.40 -6.93
C ASP A 108 15.03 15.96 -8.12
N VAL A 109 15.42 14.87 -8.79
CA VAL A 109 14.69 14.32 -9.93
C VAL A 109 13.43 13.59 -9.47
N LEU A 110 13.53 12.75 -8.44
CA LEU A 110 12.39 12.02 -7.90
C LEU A 110 11.33 12.98 -7.35
N GLU A 111 11.72 14.00 -6.61
CA GLU A 111 10.81 15.02 -6.09
C GLU A 111 10.05 15.72 -7.23
N ARG A 112 10.75 16.16 -8.27
CA ARG A 112 10.12 16.80 -9.44
C ARG A 112 9.18 15.86 -10.20
N LEU A 113 9.58 14.61 -10.40
CA LEU A 113 8.79 13.63 -11.14
C LEU A 113 7.57 13.14 -10.34
N THR A 114 7.68 13.06 -9.02
CA THR A 114 6.53 12.78 -8.14
C THR A 114 5.59 13.98 -8.09
N ALA A 115 6.11 15.20 -7.99
CA ALA A 115 5.29 16.42 -8.00
C ALA A 115 4.54 16.63 -9.34
N SER A 116 5.14 16.22 -10.46
CA SER A 116 4.48 16.27 -11.77
C SER A 116 3.53 15.09 -12.04
N GLY A 117 3.41 14.16 -11.10
CA GLY A 117 2.54 12.98 -11.22
C GLY A 117 3.06 11.90 -12.19
N GLN A 118 4.32 11.98 -12.62
CA GLN A 118 4.95 10.98 -13.50
C GLN A 118 5.48 9.76 -12.73
N LEU A 119 5.71 9.91 -11.43
CA LEU A 119 6.07 8.82 -10.54
C LEU A 119 5.06 8.70 -9.39
N LYS A 120 4.75 7.46 -9.02
CA LYS A 120 4.02 7.11 -7.81
C LYS A 120 4.97 6.46 -6.81
N MET A 121 4.76 6.70 -5.52
CA MET A 121 5.62 6.16 -4.46
C MET A 121 4.80 5.48 -3.37
N ALA A 122 5.26 4.33 -2.87
CA ALA A 122 4.77 3.67 -1.65
C ALA A 122 5.89 2.85 -1.01
N ASP A 123 5.93 2.78 0.32
CA ASP A 123 6.92 2.00 1.09
C ASP A 123 8.40 2.22 0.67
N GLY A 124 8.76 3.45 0.29
CA GLY A 124 10.11 3.80 -0.16
C GLY A 124 10.49 3.27 -1.54
N LYS A 125 9.50 2.81 -2.31
CA LYS A 125 9.65 2.39 -3.71
C LYS A 125 8.93 3.35 -4.65
N TYR A 126 9.47 3.49 -5.86
CA TYR A 126 8.94 4.34 -6.92
C TYR A 126 8.50 3.51 -8.12
N TRP A 127 7.35 3.85 -8.69
CA TRP A 127 6.81 3.33 -9.94
C TRP A 127 6.61 4.48 -10.92
N SER A 128 6.78 4.23 -12.21
CA SER A 128 6.29 5.17 -13.21
C SER A 128 4.78 5.09 -13.29
N SER A 129 4.12 6.23 -13.49
CA SER A 129 2.66 6.28 -13.56
C SER A 129 2.14 5.41 -14.71
N ALA A 130 2.84 5.38 -15.85
CA ALA A 130 2.48 4.52 -16.98
C ALA A 130 2.55 3.01 -16.64
N THR A 131 3.63 2.56 -15.99
CA THR A 131 3.76 1.16 -15.58
C THR A 131 2.72 0.81 -14.52
N TYR A 132 2.48 1.71 -13.56
CA TYR A 132 1.44 1.56 -12.54
C TYR A 132 0.04 1.43 -13.16
N GLU A 133 -0.33 2.31 -14.08
CA GLU A 133 -1.67 2.33 -14.72
C GLU A 133 -1.93 1.05 -15.53
N SER A 134 -0.91 0.58 -16.26
CA SER A 134 -0.99 -0.71 -16.97
C SER A 134 -1.21 -1.87 -16.00
N LEU A 135 -0.44 -1.89 -14.90
CA LEU A 135 -0.53 -2.92 -13.88
C LEU A 135 -1.88 -2.90 -13.15
N ALA A 136 -2.35 -1.70 -12.78
CA ALA A 136 -3.65 -1.50 -12.15
C ALA A 136 -4.78 -1.97 -13.07
N SER A 137 -4.70 -1.70 -14.37
CA SER A 137 -5.68 -2.17 -15.35
C SER A 137 -5.72 -3.69 -15.45
N GLN A 138 -4.56 -4.35 -15.44
CA GLN A 138 -4.47 -5.82 -15.44
C GLN A 138 -5.04 -6.44 -14.15
N VAL A 139 -4.68 -5.89 -12.98
CA VAL A 139 -5.22 -6.32 -11.68
C VAL A 139 -6.74 -6.18 -11.67
N LYS A 140 -7.27 -5.03 -12.09
CA LYS A 140 -8.72 -4.78 -12.15
C LYS A 140 -9.44 -5.78 -13.06
N SER A 141 -8.85 -6.12 -14.20
CA SER A 141 -9.40 -7.14 -15.10
C SER A 141 -9.47 -8.50 -14.41
N ILE A 142 -8.37 -8.95 -13.79
CA ILE A 142 -8.32 -10.23 -13.09
C ILE A 142 -9.34 -10.29 -11.95
N LEU A 143 -9.48 -9.21 -11.19
CA LEU A 143 -10.46 -9.13 -10.11
C LEU A 143 -11.89 -9.14 -10.65
N ARG A 144 -12.17 -8.45 -11.76
CA ARG A 144 -13.50 -8.48 -12.41
C ARG A 144 -13.87 -9.90 -12.82
N ASP A 145 -12.99 -10.59 -13.55
CA ASP A 145 -13.21 -11.97 -13.98
C ASP A 145 -13.42 -12.90 -12.78
N TYR A 146 -12.64 -12.70 -11.70
CA TYR A 146 -12.79 -13.49 -10.48
C TYR A 146 -14.13 -13.27 -9.80
N HIS A 147 -14.58 -12.02 -9.68
CA HIS A 147 -15.85 -11.67 -9.05
C HIS A 147 -17.05 -12.15 -9.87
N GLU A 148 -16.98 -12.09 -11.20
CA GLU A 148 -18.00 -12.65 -12.09
C GLU A 148 -18.10 -14.17 -11.96
N ALA A 149 -16.96 -14.86 -11.88
CA ALA A 149 -16.92 -16.31 -11.68
C ALA A 149 -17.27 -16.74 -10.24
N ASN A 150 -17.09 -15.85 -9.25
CA ASN A 150 -17.35 -16.12 -7.84
C ASN A 150 -18.19 -15.02 -7.16
N PRO A 151 -19.46 -14.78 -7.59
CA PRO A 151 -20.24 -13.64 -7.11
C PRO A 151 -20.49 -13.59 -5.60
N MET A 152 -20.37 -14.74 -4.93
CA MET A 152 -20.60 -14.90 -3.49
C MET A 152 -19.36 -14.69 -2.63
N ARG A 153 -18.17 -14.54 -3.22
CA ARG A 153 -16.95 -14.28 -2.45
C ARG A 153 -16.79 -12.78 -2.19
N SER A 154 -16.39 -12.43 -0.98
CA SER A 154 -16.09 -11.05 -0.56
C SER A 154 -14.91 -10.45 -1.33
N GLY A 155 -13.99 -11.28 -1.80
CA GLY A 155 -12.93 -10.88 -2.73
C GLY A 155 -12.12 -12.06 -3.23
N ALA A 156 -11.12 -11.77 -4.05
CA ALA A 156 -10.12 -12.72 -4.50
C ALA A 156 -9.05 -12.96 -3.43
N PRO A 157 -8.59 -14.20 -3.20
CA PRO A 157 -7.40 -14.48 -2.38
C PRO A 157 -6.18 -13.72 -2.90
N LYS A 158 -5.34 -13.20 -2.00
CA LYS A 158 -4.09 -12.48 -2.36
C LYS A 158 -3.18 -13.31 -3.27
N GLU A 159 -3.16 -14.62 -3.05
CA GLU A 159 -2.40 -15.63 -3.79
C GLU A 159 -2.80 -15.70 -5.28
N LEU A 160 -4.06 -15.37 -5.61
CA LEU A 160 -4.53 -15.31 -7.00
C LEU A 160 -3.74 -14.24 -7.78
N LEU A 161 -3.65 -13.02 -7.23
CA LEU A 161 -2.93 -11.94 -7.87
C LEU A 161 -1.41 -12.19 -7.85
N LYS A 162 -0.89 -12.73 -6.74
CA LYS A 162 0.53 -13.08 -6.65
C LYS A 162 0.95 -14.08 -7.73
N SER A 163 0.16 -15.14 -7.93
CA SER A 163 0.47 -16.19 -8.91
C SER A 163 0.35 -15.75 -10.38
N ARG A 164 -0.52 -14.77 -10.68
CA ARG A 164 -0.74 -14.25 -12.03
C ARG A 164 0.16 -13.09 -12.41
N ILE A 165 0.45 -12.19 -11.49
CA ILE A 165 1.13 -10.91 -11.77
C ILE A 165 2.54 -10.89 -11.19
N ALA A 166 2.74 -11.50 -10.03
CA ALA A 166 3.93 -11.33 -9.20
C ALA A 166 4.66 -12.64 -8.93
N ARG A 167 4.69 -13.56 -9.91
CA ARG A 167 5.27 -14.90 -9.74
C ARG A 167 6.77 -14.85 -9.36
N SER A 168 7.50 -13.88 -9.90
CA SER A 168 8.92 -13.65 -9.64
C SER A 168 9.18 -12.58 -8.59
N ALA A 169 8.14 -11.98 -8.00
CA ALA A 169 8.31 -10.91 -7.03
C ALA A 169 8.39 -11.45 -5.60
N ASP A 170 9.25 -10.82 -4.81
CA ASP A 170 9.32 -11.10 -3.38
C ASP A 170 8.04 -10.63 -2.66
N GLN A 171 7.77 -11.21 -1.49
CA GLN A 171 6.57 -10.89 -0.71
C GLN A 171 6.47 -9.39 -0.40
N LYS A 172 7.59 -8.75 -0.07
CA LYS A 172 7.64 -7.33 0.27
C LYS A 172 7.24 -6.44 -0.92
N ASP A 173 7.72 -6.80 -2.10
CA ASP A 173 7.47 -6.08 -3.35
C ASP A 173 6.00 -6.13 -3.74
N PHE A 174 5.39 -7.30 -3.59
CA PHE A 174 3.97 -7.48 -3.81
C PHE A 174 3.13 -6.68 -2.80
N GLN A 175 3.51 -6.67 -1.53
CA GLN A 175 2.79 -5.88 -0.52
C GLN A 175 2.87 -4.38 -0.81
N SER A 176 4.03 -3.84 -1.20
CA SER A 176 4.16 -2.42 -1.51
C SER A 176 3.31 -2.00 -2.72
N LEU A 177 3.16 -2.87 -3.72
CA LEU A 177 2.22 -2.65 -4.81
C LEU A 177 0.77 -2.60 -4.31
N LEU A 178 0.36 -3.54 -3.45
CA LEU A 178 -1.00 -3.54 -2.88
C LEU A 178 -1.27 -2.30 -2.03
N THR A 179 -0.30 -1.86 -1.22
CA THR A 179 -0.36 -0.62 -0.44
C THR A 179 -0.58 0.58 -1.36
N LEU A 180 0.19 0.66 -2.45
CA LEU A 180 0.03 1.72 -3.45
C LEU A 180 -1.37 1.70 -4.05
N MET A 181 -1.80 0.56 -4.59
CA MET A 181 -3.11 0.44 -5.25
C MET A 181 -4.28 0.72 -4.31
N SER A 182 -4.18 0.29 -3.05
CA SER A 182 -5.20 0.57 -2.03
C SER A 182 -5.26 2.06 -1.70
N ARG A 183 -4.12 2.75 -1.63
CA ARG A 183 -4.07 4.20 -1.37
C ARG A 183 -4.67 5.00 -2.53
N GLU A 184 -4.43 4.56 -3.77
CA GLU A 184 -5.01 5.18 -4.96
C GLU A 184 -6.50 4.82 -5.15
N GLY A 185 -7.08 4.00 -4.27
CA GLY A 185 -8.49 3.64 -4.30
C GLY A 185 -8.88 2.64 -5.38
N GLU A 186 -7.92 1.99 -6.04
CA GLU A 186 -8.17 1.03 -7.13
C GLU A 186 -8.68 -0.32 -6.63
N ILE A 187 -8.32 -0.67 -5.39
CA ILE A 187 -8.67 -1.93 -4.73
C ILE A 187 -8.90 -1.72 -3.24
N VAL A 188 -9.63 -2.64 -2.62
CA VAL A 188 -9.74 -2.77 -1.17
C VAL A 188 -9.02 -4.04 -0.74
N VAL A 189 -8.03 -3.89 0.14
CA VAL A 189 -7.26 -4.99 0.70
C VAL A 189 -7.72 -5.25 2.13
N THR A 190 -8.18 -6.47 2.40
CA THR A 190 -8.43 -6.95 3.77
C THR A 190 -7.35 -7.98 4.15
N ASP A 191 -7.51 -8.66 5.28
CA ASP A 191 -6.47 -9.54 5.82
C ASP A 191 -6.09 -10.67 4.84
N GLN A 192 -7.09 -11.32 4.22
CA GLN A 192 -6.87 -12.44 3.30
C GLN A 192 -7.33 -12.22 1.85
N VAL A 193 -8.16 -11.20 1.59
CA VAL A 193 -8.74 -10.99 0.25
C VAL A 193 -8.50 -9.59 -0.29
N ILE A 194 -8.62 -9.48 -1.61
CA ILE A 194 -8.54 -8.25 -2.38
C ILE A 194 -9.78 -8.17 -3.25
N ARG A 195 -10.46 -7.02 -3.25
CA ARG A 195 -11.64 -6.79 -4.08
C ARG A 195 -11.58 -5.45 -4.78
N LEU A 196 -12.41 -5.30 -5.81
CA LEU A 196 -12.70 -4.01 -6.39
C LEU A 196 -13.53 -3.21 -5.37
N PRO A 197 -13.36 -1.88 -5.27
CA PRO A 197 -14.12 -1.05 -4.33
C PRO A 197 -15.64 -1.24 -4.47
N ASP A 198 -16.11 -1.34 -5.71
CA ASP A 198 -17.52 -1.49 -6.08
C ASP A 198 -18.04 -2.93 -5.97
N HIS A 199 -17.17 -3.93 -5.69
CA HIS A 199 -17.62 -5.32 -5.58
C HIS A 199 -18.23 -5.59 -4.20
N SER A 200 -19.51 -5.93 -4.19
CA SER A 200 -20.21 -6.50 -3.05
C SER A 200 -20.71 -7.90 -3.39
N PRO A 201 -20.57 -8.90 -2.49
CA PRO A 201 -21.13 -10.24 -2.71
C PRO A 201 -22.61 -10.18 -3.07
N LYS A 202 -22.98 -10.78 -4.22
CA LYS A 202 -24.38 -10.95 -4.60
C LYS A 202 -24.90 -12.22 -3.93
N LEU A 203 -25.75 -12.04 -2.93
CA LEU A 203 -26.44 -13.15 -2.25
C LEU A 203 -27.53 -13.75 -3.15
N THR A 204 -27.69 -15.06 -3.09
CA THR A 204 -28.91 -15.70 -3.61
C THR A 204 -30.12 -15.26 -2.78
N LYS A 205 -31.35 -15.46 -3.30
CA LYS A 205 -32.57 -15.15 -2.53
C LYS A 205 -32.61 -15.89 -1.19
N GLU A 206 -32.22 -17.16 -1.17
CA GLU A 206 -32.15 -17.98 0.05
C GLU A 206 -31.14 -17.42 1.04
N GLN A 207 -29.96 -17.00 0.58
CA GLN A 207 -28.93 -16.43 1.43
C GLN A 207 -29.31 -15.06 1.98
N ALA A 208 -29.90 -14.20 1.15
CA ALA A 208 -30.40 -12.91 1.59
C ALA A 208 -31.51 -13.08 2.65
N THR A 209 -32.36 -14.11 2.48
CA THR A 209 -33.39 -14.47 3.46
C THR A 209 -32.75 -14.93 4.77
N LEU A 210 -31.75 -15.82 4.70
CA LEU A 210 -31.05 -16.32 5.89
C LEU A 210 -30.24 -15.22 6.59
N ALA A 211 -29.53 -14.36 5.85
CA ALA A 211 -28.79 -13.23 6.42
C ALA A 211 -29.73 -12.31 7.20
N LYS A 212 -30.90 -12.00 6.64
CA LYS A 212 -31.94 -11.21 7.31
C LYS A 212 -32.53 -11.93 8.52
N GLU A 213 -32.71 -13.24 8.45
CA GLU A 213 -33.15 -14.05 9.59
C GLU A 213 -32.13 -13.99 10.74
N ILE A 214 -30.84 -14.16 10.44
CA ILE A 214 -29.76 -14.06 11.42
C ILE A 214 -29.68 -12.64 12.00
N GLU A 215 -29.72 -11.60 11.17
CA GLU A 215 -29.77 -10.20 11.62
C GLU A 215 -30.95 -9.94 12.57
N ASN A 216 -32.13 -10.47 12.24
CA ASN A 216 -33.31 -10.38 13.09
C ASN A 216 -33.12 -11.10 14.43
N LEU A 217 -32.41 -12.23 14.49
CA LEU A 217 -32.08 -12.90 15.74
C LEU A 217 -31.22 -12.02 16.64
N TYR A 218 -30.19 -11.35 16.10
CA TYR A 218 -29.34 -10.43 16.88
C TYR A 218 -30.09 -9.17 17.31
N THR A 219 -31.02 -8.69 16.48
CA THR A 219 -31.85 -7.52 16.81
C THR A 219 -32.88 -7.84 17.90
N SER A 220 -33.56 -9.00 17.78
CA SER A 220 -34.65 -9.40 18.69
C SER A 220 -34.16 -9.84 20.07
N ASN A 221 -32.99 -10.49 20.14
CA ASN A 221 -32.41 -10.93 21.42
C ASN A 221 -31.70 -9.80 22.18
N ARG A 222 -31.59 -8.60 21.59
CA ARG A 222 -31.05 -7.37 22.19
C ARG A 222 -29.76 -7.59 23.00
N ALA A 223 -29.87 -7.55 24.33
CA ALA A 223 -28.74 -7.62 25.26
C ALA A 223 -28.27 -9.05 25.58
N GLN A 224 -28.90 -10.06 24.98
CA GLN A 224 -28.59 -11.48 25.16
C GLN A 224 -28.48 -12.19 23.80
N PRO A 225 -27.62 -11.70 22.88
CA PRO A 225 -27.55 -12.23 21.53
C PRO A 225 -27.09 -13.71 21.52
N PRO A 226 -27.49 -14.49 20.49
CA PRO A 226 -26.99 -15.85 20.31
C PRO A 226 -25.47 -15.84 20.10
N LEU A 227 -24.79 -16.92 20.53
CA LEU A 227 -23.37 -17.08 20.27
C LEU A 227 -23.14 -17.44 18.79
N ALA A 228 -21.95 -17.11 18.28
CA ALA A 228 -21.56 -17.49 16.92
C ALA A 228 -21.69 -19.01 16.69
N SER A 229 -21.27 -19.80 17.68
CA SER A 229 -21.45 -21.27 17.71
C SER A 229 -22.90 -21.71 17.58
N ASP A 230 -23.85 -20.99 18.16
CA ASP A 230 -25.27 -21.37 18.15
C ASP A 230 -25.85 -21.21 16.73
N ILE A 231 -25.45 -20.14 16.04
CA ILE A 231 -25.83 -19.89 14.63
C ILE A 231 -25.18 -20.93 13.70
N GLU A 232 -23.92 -21.28 13.93
CA GLU A 232 -23.24 -22.34 13.16
C GLU A 232 -23.88 -23.71 13.41
N GLN A 233 -24.32 -24.00 14.64
CA GLN A 233 -25.02 -25.24 14.96
C GLN A 233 -26.40 -25.31 14.30
N GLN A 234 -27.14 -24.19 14.25
CA GLN A 234 -28.49 -24.14 13.70
C GLN A 234 -28.52 -24.12 12.16
N TYR A 235 -27.63 -23.35 11.53
CA TYR A 235 -27.66 -23.08 10.09
C TYR A 235 -26.42 -23.63 9.35
N GLY A 236 -25.54 -24.35 10.04
CA GLY A 236 -24.35 -24.97 9.48
C GLY A 236 -23.32 -23.94 8.98
N THR A 237 -22.50 -24.39 8.02
CA THR A 237 -21.46 -23.58 7.39
C THR A 237 -22.02 -22.36 6.66
N LEU A 238 -23.27 -22.42 6.19
CA LEU A 238 -23.91 -21.27 5.56
C LEU A 238 -24.21 -20.17 6.58
N GLY A 239 -24.68 -20.52 7.78
CA GLY A 239 -24.90 -19.57 8.88
C GLY A 239 -23.63 -18.84 9.28
N ARG A 240 -22.52 -19.58 9.44
CA ARG A 240 -21.21 -19.00 9.73
C ARG A 240 -20.78 -17.99 8.65
N ARG A 241 -20.96 -18.33 7.38
CA ARG A 241 -20.63 -17.41 6.27
C ARG A 241 -21.51 -16.16 6.26
N MET A 242 -22.79 -16.28 6.63
CA MET A 242 -23.67 -15.11 6.76
C MET A 242 -23.29 -14.24 7.96
N LEU A 243 -22.84 -14.82 9.07
CA LEU A 243 -22.27 -14.05 10.19
C LEU A 243 -21.04 -13.26 9.76
N GLU A 244 -20.09 -13.91 9.10
CA GLU A 244 -18.87 -13.26 8.58
C GLU A 244 -19.23 -12.09 7.65
N LEU A 245 -20.19 -12.30 6.74
CA LEU A 245 -20.69 -11.26 5.86
C LEU A 245 -21.31 -10.08 6.62
N LEU A 246 -22.18 -10.34 7.60
CA LEU A 246 -22.83 -9.28 8.38
C LEU A 246 -21.84 -8.49 9.23
N VAL A 247 -20.75 -9.12 9.68
CA VAL A 247 -19.63 -8.44 10.34
C VAL A 247 -18.85 -7.59 9.34
N GLU A 248 -18.52 -8.12 8.16
CA GLU A 248 -17.85 -7.37 7.10
C GLU A 248 -18.66 -6.15 6.64
N GLN A 249 -19.99 -6.26 6.63
CA GLN A 249 -20.91 -5.16 6.31
C GLN A 249 -21.11 -4.16 7.46
N GLY A 250 -20.58 -4.45 8.66
CA GLY A 250 -20.74 -3.61 9.84
C GLY A 250 -22.17 -3.59 10.40
N VAL A 251 -22.98 -4.59 10.08
CA VAL A 251 -24.32 -4.83 10.67
C VAL A 251 -24.15 -5.47 12.05
N LEU A 252 -23.27 -6.47 12.14
CA LEU A 252 -22.89 -7.09 13.40
C LEU A 252 -21.50 -6.61 13.86
N VAL A 253 -21.34 -6.42 15.16
CA VAL A 253 -20.09 -6.02 15.80
C VAL A 253 -19.63 -7.14 16.72
N LYS A 254 -18.45 -7.67 16.45
CA LYS A 254 -17.81 -8.67 17.31
C LYS A 254 -17.19 -8.00 18.54
N ILE A 255 -17.67 -8.33 19.73
CA ILE A 255 -17.16 -7.78 20.99
C ILE A 255 -16.26 -8.77 21.75
N ALA A 256 -16.42 -10.07 21.49
CA ALA A 256 -15.60 -11.16 22.02
C ALA A 256 -15.56 -12.33 21.01
N PRO A 257 -14.70 -13.36 21.17
CA PRO A 257 -14.53 -14.45 20.19
C PRO A 257 -15.83 -15.08 19.69
N GLU A 258 -16.79 -15.34 20.58
CA GLU A 258 -18.09 -15.95 20.27
C GLU A 258 -19.26 -14.97 20.35
N MET A 259 -19.01 -13.70 20.73
CA MET A 259 -20.07 -12.76 21.07
C MET A 259 -20.11 -11.60 20.08
N LEU A 260 -21.24 -11.53 19.37
CA LEU A 260 -21.56 -10.47 18.42
C LEU A 260 -22.83 -9.75 18.86
N PHE A 261 -22.93 -8.47 18.51
CA PHE A 261 -24.11 -7.66 18.74
C PHE A 261 -24.56 -7.00 17.44
N HIS A 262 -25.86 -6.80 17.27
CA HIS A 262 -26.34 -5.87 16.25
C HIS A 262 -25.81 -4.47 16.56
N ARG A 263 -25.26 -3.77 15.56
CA ARG A 263 -24.61 -2.46 15.74
C ARG A 263 -25.51 -1.46 16.46
N ASP A 264 -26.76 -1.38 16.05
CA ASP A 264 -27.67 -0.36 16.57
C ASP A 264 -28.13 -0.70 18.00
N VAL A 265 -28.32 -1.99 18.31
CA VAL A 265 -28.57 -2.47 19.68
C VAL A 265 -27.38 -2.18 20.59
N LEU A 266 -26.16 -2.42 20.11
CA LEU A 266 -24.95 -2.14 20.87
C LEU A 266 -24.84 -0.66 21.21
N ARG A 267 -25.13 0.23 20.26
CA ARG A 267 -25.14 1.69 20.47
C ARG A 267 -26.20 2.12 21.48
N GLU A 268 -27.40 1.54 21.43
CA GLU A 268 -28.45 1.82 22.42
C GLU A 268 -28.00 1.41 23.82
N ILE A 269 -27.46 0.21 23.98
CA ILE A 269 -26.95 -0.29 25.27
C ILE A 269 -25.80 0.58 25.78
N GLU A 270 -24.87 0.95 24.90
CA GLU A 270 -23.76 1.85 25.22
C GLU A 270 -24.27 3.20 25.73
N SER A 271 -25.24 3.81 25.04
CA SER A 271 -25.85 5.08 25.48
C SER A 271 -26.47 4.96 26.87
N VAL A 272 -27.24 3.90 27.13
CA VAL A 272 -27.87 3.66 28.43
C VAL A 272 -26.82 3.54 29.56
N ILE A 273 -25.72 2.81 29.31
CA ILE A 273 -24.63 2.68 30.28
C ILE A 273 -23.93 4.02 30.51
N ILE A 274 -23.65 4.77 29.43
CA ILE A 274 -22.98 6.07 29.51
C ILE A 274 -23.83 7.05 30.32
N ASP A 275 -25.12 7.14 30.04
CA ASP A 275 -26.01 8.09 30.70
C ASP A 275 -26.18 7.75 32.19
N TYR A 276 -26.31 6.45 32.52
CA TYR A 276 -26.31 5.99 33.91
C TYR A 276 -25.02 6.38 34.65
N LEU A 277 -23.85 6.19 34.02
CA LEU A 277 -22.56 6.54 34.63
C LEU A 277 -22.33 8.05 34.72
N LYS A 278 -22.91 8.87 33.82
CA LYS A 278 -22.89 10.34 33.95
C LYS A 278 -23.67 10.80 35.17
N GLU A 279 -24.81 10.17 35.43
CA GLU A 279 -25.70 10.52 36.54
C GLU A 279 -25.19 10.01 37.89
N HIS A 280 -24.71 8.77 37.96
CA HIS A 280 -24.32 8.09 39.20
C HIS A 280 -22.81 8.11 39.48
N GLY A 281 -21.99 8.48 38.49
CA GLY A 281 -20.53 8.55 38.56
C GLY A 281 -19.82 7.19 38.42
N GLN A 282 -20.37 6.13 39.00
CA GLN A 282 -19.81 4.78 38.96
C GLN A 282 -20.89 3.70 39.06
N ALA A 283 -20.63 2.51 38.53
CA ALA A 283 -21.54 1.37 38.61
C ALA A 283 -20.79 0.04 38.72
N THR A 284 -21.31 -0.88 39.51
CA THR A 284 -20.87 -2.28 39.59
C THR A 284 -21.38 -3.09 38.39
N VAL A 285 -20.79 -4.27 38.17
CA VAL A 285 -21.29 -5.21 37.13
C VAL A 285 -22.75 -5.60 37.37
N ALA A 286 -23.17 -5.71 38.64
CA ALA A 286 -24.52 -6.10 38.99
C ALA A 286 -25.54 -5.01 38.61
N GLU A 287 -25.23 -3.74 38.92
CA GLU A 287 -26.08 -2.60 38.56
C GLU A 287 -26.19 -2.46 37.03
N ILE A 288 -25.09 -2.58 36.29
CA ILE A 288 -25.12 -2.52 34.83
C ILE A 288 -25.90 -3.69 34.24
N ARG A 289 -25.78 -4.89 34.81
CA ARG A 289 -26.57 -6.06 34.39
C ARG A 289 -28.06 -5.79 34.53
N ASP A 290 -28.47 -5.25 35.66
CA ASP A 290 -29.87 -4.98 35.96
C ASP A 290 -30.40 -3.83 35.08
N LEU A 291 -29.60 -2.79 34.85
CA LEU A 291 -29.89 -1.68 33.94
C LEU A 291 -30.15 -2.14 32.51
N VAL A 292 -29.32 -3.04 31.99
CA VAL A 292 -29.39 -3.51 30.59
C VAL A 292 -30.38 -4.69 30.44
N GLY A 293 -30.89 -5.26 31.54
CA GLY A 293 -31.78 -6.41 31.51
C GLY A 293 -31.11 -7.68 30.98
N SER A 294 -29.83 -7.88 31.31
CA SER A 294 -29.03 -9.00 30.77
C SER A 294 -28.48 -9.90 31.89
N SER A 295 -27.60 -10.84 31.54
CA SER A 295 -26.89 -11.68 32.50
C SER A 295 -25.40 -11.32 32.53
N ARG A 296 -24.71 -11.73 33.61
CA ARG A 296 -23.25 -11.51 33.74
C ARG A 296 -22.47 -12.13 32.57
N LYS A 297 -22.98 -13.22 31.97
CA LYS A 297 -22.39 -13.88 30.79
C LYS A 297 -22.18 -12.90 29.63
N TYR A 298 -23.13 -12.00 29.40
CA TYR A 298 -23.09 -11.03 28.29
C TYR A 298 -22.50 -9.68 28.71
N VAL A 299 -22.84 -9.23 29.92
CA VAL A 299 -22.45 -7.90 30.43
C VAL A 299 -20.95 -7.81 30.69
N VAL A 300 -20.31 -8.87 31.16
CA VAL A 300 -18.85 -8.84 31.43
C VAL A 300 -18.05 -8.62 30.13
N PRO A 301 -18.22 -9.43 29.06
CA PRO A 301 -17.54 -9.18 27.79
C PRO A 301 -17.90 -7.83 27.16
N LEU A 302 -19.16 -7.39 27.28
CA LEU A 302 -19.58 -6.07 26.82
C LEU A 302 -18.79 -4.96 27.49
N LEU A 303 -18.61 -5.03 28.81
CA LEU A 303 -17.86 -4.02 29.56
C LEU A 303 -16.36 -4.08 29.25
N GLU A 304 -15.80 -5.27 29.03
CA GLU A 304 -14.42 -5.41 28.56
C GLU A 304 -14.24 -4.78 27.17
N TYR A 305 -15.22 -4.93 26.29
CA TYR A 305 -15.25 -4.27 24.99
C TYR A 305 -15.30 -2.75 25.11
N LEU A 306 -16.18 -2.19 25.96
CA LEU A 306 -16.25 -0.75 26.22
C LEU A 306 -14.96 -0.21 26.85
N ASP A 307 -14.34 -0.96 27.75
CA ASP A 307 -13.03 -0.63 28.33
C ASP A 307 -11.93 -0.60 27.25
N SER A 308 -11.92 -1.57 26.33
CA SER A 308 -10.98 -1.62 25.20
C SER A 308 -11.13 -0.44 24.24
N LYS A 309 -12.36 0.08 24.12
CA LYS A 309 -12.70 1.28 23.34
C LYS A 309 -12.48 2.58 24.10
N ARG A 310 -12.01 2.52 25.36
CA ARG A 310 -11.82 3.68 26.25
C ARG A 310 -13.10 4.48 26.46
N ILE A 311 -14.25 3.81 26.48
CA ILE A 311 -15.54 4.41 26.82
C ILE A 311 -15.73 4.35 28.35
N THR A 312 -15.48 3.17 28.91
CA THR A 312 -15.46 2.93 30.35
C THR A 312 -14.06 2.59 30.83
N ARG A 313 -13.87 2.60 32.14
CA ARG A 313 -12.68 2.05 32.78
C ARG A 313 -13.05 1.37 34.08
N ARG A 314 -12.45 0.20 34.33
CA ARG A 314 -12.52 -0.48 35.61
C ARG A 314 -11.73 0.25 36.72
N LYS A 315 -12.39 0.47 37.85
CA LYS A 315 -11.83 1.00 39.10
C LYS A 315 -12.27 0.11 40.26
N GLY A 316 -11.42 -0.85 40.63
CA GLY A 316 -11.78 -1.90 41.59
C GLY A 316 -12.90 -2.79 41.02
N ASP A 317 -14.00 -2.88 41.74
CA ASP A 317 -15.18 -3.68 41.35
C ASP A 317 -16.24 -2.88 40.57
N GLN A 318 -15.98 -1.59 40.34
CA GLN A 318 -16.87 -0.68 39.62
C GLN A 318 -16.28 -0.28 38.27
N ARG A 319 -17.14 0.24 37.39
CA ARG A 319 -16.78 1.00 36.20
C ARG A 319 -17.14 2.46 36.38
N VAL A 320 -16.30 3.30 35.80
CA VAL A 320 -16.50 4.73 35.63
C VAL A 320 -16.36 5.07 34.16
N LEU A 321 -16.85 6.24 33.74
CA LEU A 321 -16.51 6.76 32.42
C LEU A 321 -15.00 6.98 32.30
N ALA A 322 -14.41 6.52 31.22
CA ALA A 322 -13.07 6.94 30.87
C ALA A 322 -13.16 8.42 30.48
N LYS A 323 -12.58 9.31 31.31
CA LYS A 323 -12.53 10.75 31.01
C LYS A 323 -12.05 10.95 29.58
N GLY A 324 -12.82 11.72 28.80
CA GLY A 324 -12.29 12.42 27.62
C GLY A 324 -11.19 13.38 28.04
#